data_AF-A0A7I8CJZ1-F1
#
_entry.id   AF-A0A7I8CJZ1-F1
#
_cell.length_a   1.000
_cell.length_b   1.000
_cell.length_c   1.000
_cell.angle_alpha   90.00
_cell.angle_beta   90.00
_cell.angle_gamma   90.00
#
_symmetry.space_group_name_H-M   'P 1'
#
loop_
_entity.id
_entity.type
_entity.pdbx_description
1 polymer ?
#
loop_
_entity_poly.entity_id
_entity_poly.type
_entity_poly.pdbx_seq_one_letter_code
_entity_poly.pdbx_strand_id
1 'polypeptide(L)'
;MADAFELVALALPGDTTPESLPATVRQFVAECWPGMSRGQLVARARRHALRPSLRAGRLCGASAPGEVGLFALTLTVGTQVVSLIAHLRRVPQRRASARNRKATTAARPPVRDPRQASLF
;
A
#
# COMPACT_ATOMS: atom_id res chain seq x y z
N MET A 1 -18.35 3.29 5.00
CA MET A 1 -17.65 3.59 6.26
C MET A 1 -16.66 2.47 6.52
N ALA A 2 -15.37 2.66 6.16
CA ALA A 2 -14.23 1.84 6.56
C ALA A 2 -13.12 1.95 5.50
N ASP A 3 -12.27 2.96 5.58
CA ASP A 3 -10.88 2.90 5.10
C ASP A 3 -10.13 4.08 5.73
N ALA A 4 -10.05 4.05 7.07
CA ALA A 4 -9.24 4.99 7.83
C ALA A 4 -7.75 4.63 7.78
N PHE A 5 -7.34 3.67 6.94
CA PHE A 5 -5.97 3.16 6.90
C PHE A 5 -5.47 3.06 5.47
N GLU A 6 -4.27 3.59 5.25
CA GLU A 6 -3.49 3.51 4.01
C GLU A 6 -2.26 2.64 4.24
N LEU A 7 -1.97 1.73 3.32
CA LEU A 7 -0.75 0.95 3.29
C LEU A 7 0.43 1.87 3.04
N VAL A 8 1.45 1.79 3.88
CA VAL A 8 2.73 2.49 3.69
C VAL A 8 3.74 1.53 3.09
N ALA A 9 3.82 0.32 3.63
CA ALA A 9 4.76 -0.70 3.19
C ALA A 9 4.31 -2.09 3.61
N LEU A 10 4.75 -3.11 2.88
CA LEU A 10 4.71 -4.50 3.30
C LEU A 10 6.14 -4.95 3.62
N ALA A 11 6.31 -5.62 4.74
CA ALA A 11 7.57 -6.20 5.15
C ALA A 11 7.40 -7.70 5.42
N LEU A 12 8.48 -8.44 5.22
CA LEU A 12 8.59 -9.82 5.65
C LEU A 12 9.07 -9.87 7.10
N PRO A 13 8.63 -10.86 7.90
CA PRO A 13 9.30 -11.19 9.15
C PRO A 13 10.78 -11.49 8.88
N GLY A 14 11.66 -11.12 9.81
CA GLY A 14 13.12 -11.28 9.63
C GLY A 14 13.57 -12.71 9.32
N ASP A 15 12.78 -13.71 9.72
CA ASP A 15 13.08 -15.12 9.51
C ASP A 15 12.57 -15.67 8.17
N THR A 16 11.87 -14.86 7.36
CA THR A 16 11.23 -15.29 6.11
C THR A 16 11.93 -14.67 4.90
N THR A 17 12.55 -15.51 4.07
CA THR A 17 13.15 -15.03 2.82
C THR A 17 12.10 -14.87 1.71
N PRO A 18 12.20 -13.84 0.85
CA PRO A 18 11.22 -13.59 -0.20
C PRO A 18 11.13 -14.72 -1.22
N GLU A 19 12.23 -15.44 -1.48
CA GLU A 19 12.27 -16.57 -2.41
C GLU A 19 11.58 -17.84 -1.88
N SER A 20 11.44 -17.99 -0.56
CA SER A 20 10.70 -19.09 0.06
C SER A 20 9.18 -18.96 -0.09
N LEU A 21 8.71 -17.78 -0.51
CA LEU A 21 7.28 -17.49 -0.61
C LEU A 21 6.64 -18.15 -1.82
N PRO A 22 5.39 -18.63 -1.68
CA PRO A 22 4.59 -19.09 -2.81
C PRO A 22 4.52 -18.02 -3.91
N ALA A 23 4.60 -18.44 -5.17
CA ALA A 23 4.59 -17.53 -6.32
C ALA A 23 3.39 -16.56 -6.30
N THR A 24 2.22 -17.06 -5.90
CA THR A 24 0.99 -16.27 -5.75
C THR A 24 1.15 -15.15 -4.70
N VAL A 25 1.84 -15.42 -3.59
CA VAL A 25 2.10 -14.39 -2.56
C VAL A 25 3.09 -13.36 -3.06
N ARG A 26 4.14 -13.78 -3.80
CA ARG A 26 5.09 -12.85 -4.42
C ARG A 26 4.40 -11.92 -5.44
N GLN A 27 3.49 -12.46 -6.25
CA GLN A 27 2.69 -11.67 -7.19
C GLN A 27 1.77 -10.68 -6.47
N PHE A 28 1.11 -11.12 -5.40
CA PHE A 28 0.32 -10.23 -4.55
C PHE A 28 1.17 -9.09 -3.96
N VAL A 29 2.37 -9.38 -3.43
CA VAL A 29 3.28 -8.37 -2.87
C VAL A 29 3.73 -7.39 -3.96
N ALA A 30 4.06 -7.87 -5.16
CA ALA A 30 4.47 -7.03 -6.29
C ALA A 30 3.34 -6.10 -6.77
N GLU A 31 2.09 -6.51 -6.63
CA GLU A 31 0.95 -5.65 -6.96
C GLU A 31 0.69 -4.58 -5.89
N CYS A 32 1.14 -4.76 -4.65
CA CYS A 32 0.89 -3.81 -3.56
C CYS A 32 1.73 -2.54 -3.69
N TRP A 33 1.15 -1.38 -3.37
CA TRP A 33 1.84 -0.09 -3.42
C TRP A 33 1.53 0.79 -2.19
N PRO A 34 2.44 1.73 -1.84
CA PRO A 34 2.18 2.74 -0.83
C PRO A 34 1.02 3.68 -1.21
N GLY A 35 0.03 3.82 -0.34
CA GLY A 35 -1.20 4.58 -0.54
C GLY A 35 -2.45 3.72 -0.79
N MET A 36 -2.30 2.40 -0.86
CA MET A 36 -3.42 1.48 -1.02
C MET A 36 -4.29 1.43 0.25
N SER A 37 -5.60 1.51 0.12
CA SER A 37 -6.51 1.36 1.27
C SER A 37 -6.52 -0.09 1.81
N ARG A 38 -6.93 -0.26 3.07
CA ARG A 38 -7.14 -1.60 3.65
C ARG A 38 -8.13 -2.44 2.84
N GLY A 39 -9.22 -1.84 2.36
CA GLY A 39 -10.19 -2.50 1.49
C GLY A 39 -9.57 -2.99 0.18
N GLN A 40 -8.76 -2.16 -0.48
CA GLN A 40 -8.06 -2.54 -1.71
C GLN A 40 -7.04 -3.66 -1.49
N LEU A 41 -6.31 -3.63 -0.37
CA LEU A 41 -5.36 -4.68 0.01
C LEU A 41 -6.08 -6.04 0.13
N VAL A 42 -7.20 -6.07 0.87
CA VAL A 42 -8.01 -7.28 1.06
C VAL A 42 -8.63 -7.77 -0.26
N ALA A 43 -9.17 -6.85 -1.06
CA ALA A 43 -9.78 -7.19 -2.35
C ALA A 43 -8.77 -7.84 -3.30
N ARG A 44 -7.52 -7.36 -3.32
CA ARG A 44 -6.45 -7.92 -4.15
C ARG A 44 -5.99 -9.28 -3.68
N ALA A 45 -5.81 -9.45 -2.37
CA ALA A 45 -5.50 -10.78 -1.83
C ALA A 45 -6.55 -11.81 -2.26
N ARG A 46 -7.84 -11.45 -2.20
CA ARG A 46 -8.94 -12.31 -2.67
C ARG A 46 -8.90 -12.59 -4.18
N ARG A 47 -8.47 -11.65 -5.01
CA ARG A 47 -8.29 -11.86 -6.46
C ARG A 47 -7.26 -12.94 -6.78
N HIS A 48 -6.24 -13.06 -5.93
CA HIS A 48 -5.21 -14.11 -6.00
C HIS A 48 -5.64 -15.41 -5.31
N ALA A 49 -6.94 -15.59 -5.02
CA ALA A 49 -7.48 -16.70 -4.25
C ALA A 49 -6.87 -16.86 -2.83
N LEU A 50 -6.26 -15.80 -2.30
CA LEU A 50 -5.71 -15.78 -0.95
C LEU A 50 -6.83 -15.46 0.04
N ARG A 51 -6.77 -16.06 1.24
CA ARG A 51 -7.62 -15.65 2.37
C ARG A 51 -6.81 -14.68 3.27
N PRO A 52 -7.03 -13.36 3.17
CA PRO A 52 -6.34 -12.40 4.02
C PRO A 52 -6.98 -12.34 5.40
N SER A 53 -6.15 -12.35 6.43
CA SER A 53 -6.49 -12.02 7.81
C SER A 53 -5.57 -10.92 8.29
N LEU A 54 -6.14 -9.75 8.58
CA LEU A 54 -5.40 -8.62 9.10
C LEU A 54 -5.73 -8.45 10.59
N ARG A 55 -4.71 -8.56 11.46
CA ARG A 55 -4.85 -8.31 12.90
C ARG A 55 -3.95 -7.16 13.32
N ALA A 56 -4.47 -6.27 14.16
CA ALA A 56 -3.64 -5.26 14.80
C ALA A 56 -2.63 -5.97 15.71
N GLY A 57 -1.34 -5.64 15.58
CA GLY A 57 -0.33 -6.15 16.50
C GLY A 57 -0.57 -5.62 17.92
N ARG A 58 -0.21 -6.41 18.94
CA ARG A 58 -0.36 -6.04 20.37
C ARG A 58 0.37 -4.74 20.75
N LEU A 59 1.31 -4.27 19.94
CA LEU A 59 2.23 -3.18 20.26
C LEU A 59 1.93 -1.84 19.56
N CYS A 60 1.12 -1.78 18.51
CA CYS A 60 0.91 -0.53 17.77
C CYS A 60 -0.32 -0.61 16.84
N GLY A 61 -1.51 -0.37 17.39
CA GLY A 61 -2.58 0.19 16.58
C GLY A 61 -2.28 1.68 16.36
N ALA A 62 -2.29 2.17 15.12
CA ALA A 62 -2.19 3.62 14.88
C ALA A 62 -3.38 4.31 15.53
N SER A 63 -3.13 4.94 16.67
CA SER A 63 -4.16 5.47 17.55
C SER A 63 -4.50 6.90 17.15
N ALA A 64 -3.51 7.68 16.72
CA ALA A 64 -3.71 9.02 16.16
C ALA A 64 -3.69 9.02 14.62
N PRO A 65 -4.43 9.94 13.96
CA PRO A 65 -4.28 10.19 12.52
C PRO A 65 -2.84 10.61 12.19
N GLY A 66 -2.25 9.99 11.17
CA GLY A 66 -0.86 10.22 10.77
C GLY A 66 0.12 9.19 11.33
N GLU A 67 -0.24 8.47 12.40
CA GLU A 67 0.58 7.39 12.93
C GLU A 67 0.55 6.17 12.01
N VAL A 68 1.69 5.48 11.94
CA VAL A 68 1.84 4.20 11.25
C VAL A 68 1.79 3.08 12.27
N GLY A 69 0.79 2.21 12.15
CA GLY A 69 0.62 1.03 12.97
C GLY A 69 1.15 -0.20 12.25
N LEU A 70 1.60 -1.19 13.04
CA LEU A 70 2.04 -2.47 12.56
C LEU A 70 0.90 -3.47 12.65
N PHE A 71 0.50 -4.02 11.50
CA PHE A 71 -0.56 -5.00 11.41
C PHE A 71 0.02 -6.33 10.91
N ALA A 72 -0.31 -7.41 11.59
CA ALA A 72 -0.02 -8.75 11.11
C ALA A 72 -1.00 -9.07 9.97
N LEU A 73 -0.47 -9.25 8.76
CA LEU A 73 -1.20 -9.68 7.59
C LEU A 73 -0.88 -11.16 7.32
N THR A 74 -1.83 -12.02 7.63
CA THR A 74 -1.75 -13.44 7.31
C THR A 74 -2.46 -13.71 5.98
N LEU A 75 -1.80 -14.43 5.08
CA LEU A 75 -2.33 -14.86 3.79
C LEU A 75 -2.35 -16.39 3.76
N THR A 76 -3.53 -16.98 3.61
CA THR A 76 -3.67 -18.44 3.44
C THR A 76 -3.83 -18.78 1.97
N VAL A 77 -3.02 -19.73 1.48
CA VAL A 77 -3.04 -20.28 0.11
C VAL A 77 -3.19 -21.79 0.20
N GLY A 78 -4.40 -22.30 -0.05
CA GLY A 78 -4.69 -23.72 0.19
C GLY A 78 -4.43 -24.10 1.66
N THR A 79 -3.44 -24.97 1.89
CA THR A 79 -3.00 -25.41 3.23
C THR A 79 -1.83 -24.60 3.79
N GLN A 80 -1.22 -23.72 3.00
CA GLN A 80 -0.08 -22.90 3.41
C GLN A 80 -0.53 -21.58 4.02
N VAL A 81 0.14 -21.17 5.08
CA VAL A 81 -0.11 -19.90 5.77
C VAL A 81 1.17 -19.08 5.75
N VAL A 82 1.10 -17.88 5.17
CA VAL A 82 2.21 -16.94 5.12
C VAL A 82 1.86 -15.72 5.97
N SER A 83 2.81 -15.28 6.79
CA SER A 83 2.65 -14.08 7.62
C SER A 83 3.53 -12.95 7.09
N LEU A 84 2.93 -11.78 6.93
CA LEU A 84 3.57 -10.53 6.51
C LEU A 84 3.27 -9.44 7.54
N ILE A 85 4.08 -8.39 7.54
CA ILE A 85 3.86 -7.19 8.34
C ILE A 85 3.38 -6.08 7.41
N ALA A 86 2.15 -5.63 7.62
CA ALA A 86 1.58 -4.49 6.93
C ALA A 86 1.73 -3.22 7.77
N HIS A 87 2.51 -2.28 7.27
CA HIS A 87 2.60 -0.93 7.83
C HIS A 87 1.41 -0.13 7.33
N LEU A 88 0.46 0.19 8.22
CA LEU A 88 -0.73 0.95 7.85
C LEU A 88 -0.74 2.30 8.58
N ARG A 89 -0.84 3.39 7.83
CA ARG A 89 -1.03 4.74 8.37
C ARG A 89 -2.50 5.01 8.61
N ARG A 90 -2.88 5.48 9.80
CA ARG A 90 -4.23 5.98 10.03
C ARG A 90 -4.41 7.31 9.30
N VAL A 91 -5.36 7.38 8.38
CA VAL A 91 -5.73 8.61 7.68
C VAL A 91 -6.86 9.28 8.45
N PRO A 92 -6.80 10.60 8.71
CA PRO A 92 -7.97 11.30 9.18
C PRO A 92 -9.10 11.05 8.18
N GLN A 93 -10.32 10.84 8.67
CA GLN A 93 -11.50 10.51 7.86
C GLN A 93 -11.86 11.72 6.99
N ARG A 94 -11.04 12.00 5.99
CA ARG A 94 -11.24 13.04 5.02
C ARG A 94 -12.33 12.49 4.12
N ARG A 95 -13.44 13.21 4.04
CA ARG A 95 -14.48 13.00 3.03
C ARG A 95 -13.79 12.59 1.73
N ALA A 96 -14.17 11.41 1.22
CA ALA A 96 -13.75 10.94 -0.07
C ALA A 96 -13.92 12.07 -1.11
N SER A 97 -13.02 12.09 -2.10
CA SER A 97 -12.99 12.99 -3.26
C SER A 97 -12.19 14.29 -3.08
N ALA A 98 -10.88 14.21 -3.38
CA ALA A 98 -10.14 15.34 -3.97
C ALA A 98 -8.70 15.02 -4.43
N ARG A 99 -8.07 13.91 -3.99
CA ARG A 99 -6.59 13.77 -4.14
C ARG A 99 -6.05 12.58 -4.94
N ASN A 100 -6.88 11.92 -5.76
CA ASN A 100 -6.37 10.93 -6.74
C ASN A 100 -6.58 11.36 -8.20
N ARG A 101 -6.40 12.66 -8.47
CA ARG A 101 -6.12 13.22 -9.82
C ARG A 101 -4.88 14.10 -9.78
N LYS A 102 -3.82 13.66 -9.10
CA LYS A 102 -2.52 14.35 -9.20
C LYS A 102 -1.36 13.37 -9.21
N ALA A 103 -1.49 12.33 -10.04
CA ALA A 103 -0.40 11.47 -10.45
C ALA A 103 -0.59 11.07 -11.92
N THR A 104 -0.91 12.05 -12.78
CA THR A 104 -0.79 12.03 -14.25
C THR A 104 -1.25 13.39 -14.80
N THR A 105 -0.47 14.45 -14.55
CA THR A 105 -0.41 15.54 -15.52
C THR A 105 1.05 15.92 -15.64
N ALA A 106 1.56 15.62 -16.82
CA ALA A 106 2.90 15.80 -17.31
C ALA A 106 3.55 17.09 -16.82
N ALA A 107 4.86 16.98 -16.60
CA ALA A 107 5.86 18.04 -16.65
C ALA A 107 5.33 19.39 -17.12
N ARG A 108 5.30 20.38 -16.21
CA ARG A 108 5.27 21.78 -16.61
C ARG A 108 6.59 22.02 -17.38
N PRO A 109 6.56 22.38 -18.68
CA PRO A 109 7.79 22.75 -19.36
C PRO A 109 8.35 24.01 -18.67
N PRO A 110 9.69 24.15 -18.54
CA PRO A 110 10.28 25.35 -17.98
C PRO A 110 9.79 26.57 -18.77
N VAL A 111 9.52 27.67 -18.07
CA VAL A 111 9.11 28.92 -18.70
C VAL A 111 10.17 29.29 -19.73
N ARG A 112 9.80 29.29 -21.02
CA ARG A 112 10.69 29.75 -22.09
C ARG A 112 10.80 31.26 -21.93
N ASP A 113 12.02 31.75 -21.74
CA ASP A 113 12.33 33.17 -21.70
C ASP A 113 12.03 33.80 -23.08
N PRO A 114 11.25 34.90 -23.17
CA PRO A 114 10.92 35.53 -24.44
C PRO A 114 12.13 36.06 -25.22
N ARG A 115 13.32 36.11 -24.62
CA ARG A 115 14.56 36.55 -25.29
C ARG A 115 15.24 35.47 -26.14
N GLN A 116 14.82 34.21 -26.07
CA GLN A 116 15.43 33.11 -26.84
C GLN A 116 14.83 32.89 -28.25
N ALA A 117 13.95 33.78 -28.73
CA ALA A 117 13.26 33.59 -30.01
C ALA A 117 14.06 33.97 -31.27
N SER A 118 15.35 34.33 -31.16
CA SER A 118 16.15 34.77 -32.32
C SER A 118 17.53 34.10 -32.39
N LEU A 119 17.56 32.78 -32.43
CA LEU A 119 18.73 32.02 -32.89
C LEU A 119 18.25 30.88 -33.80
N PHE A 120 17.80 31.26 -34.99
CA PHE A 120 18.04 30.50 -36.20
C PHE A 120 19.25 31.13 -36.91
#